data_AF-A0A9P6LZ91-F1
#
_entry.id   AF-A0A9P6LZ91-F1
#
_cell.length_a   1.000
_cell.length_b   1.000
_cell.length_c   1.000
_cell.angle_alpha   90.00
_cell.angle_beta   90.00
_cell.angle_gamma   90.00
#
_symmetry.space_group_name_H-M   'P 1'
#
loop_
_entity.id
_entity.type
_entity.pdbx_description
1 polymer ?
#
loop_
_entity_poly.entity_id
_entity_poly.type
_entity_poly.pdbx_seq_one_letter_code
_entity_poly.pdbx_strand_id
1 'polypeptide(L)'
;MVLKTIVAFVAIGALAVLSGAPQTEAHSWADCIDWKFKDPKKPSWNDNGGRCIGYARRYPVALNMPFGTQDKIFRYFQQDADPRVAIPCSNRGDGYGSNETRADPVSKAYGGNFGRMTTTTVGDTLCVRWPAKNHAFPQYLIDRFVQINLSPVRNGKDITQLELLKNTVAKLDFTKCMPGADIDLKACGGCFKVPRRAPGTYLLQWRWMLDQGQWYSSCADIKIKK
;
A
#
# COMPACT_ATOMS: atom_id res chain seq x y z
N MET A 1 -72.48 24.81 26.41
CA MET A 1 -72.38 23.98 25.19
C MET A 1 -71.38 24.69 24.27
N VAL A 2 -70.40 23.95 23.72
CA VAL A 2 -69.59 24.29 22.50
C VAL A 2 -68.57 25.45 22.68
N LEU A 3 -67.27 25.38 22.37
CA LEU A 3 -66.35 24.37 21.85
C LEU A 3 -64.91 24.78 22.25
N LYS A 4 -64.04 23.80 22.49
CA LYS A 4 -62.58 23.94 22.69
C LYS A 4 -61.87 24.15 21.34
N THR A 5 -60.87 25.03 21.28
CA THR A 5 -59.81 24.98 20.24
C THR A 5 -58.51 25.54 20.84
N ILE A 6 -57.71 24.70 21.49
CA ILE A 6 -56.49 24.04 20.97
C ILE A 6 -55.45 25.04 20.46
N VAL A 7 -54.49 25.29 21.36
CA VAL A 7 -53.19 25.90 21.11
C VAL A 7 -52.38 24.98 20.19
N ALA A 8 -51.93 25.49 19.05
CA ALA A 8 -50.98 24.79 18.18
C ALA A 8 -49.58 25.40 18.35
N PHE A 9 -48.81 24.87 19.30
CA PHE A 9 -47.35 24.98 19.28
C PHE A 9 -46.82 23.86 18.38
N VAL A 10 -46.38 24.18 17.17
CA VAL A 10 -45.56 23.26 16.37
C VAL A 10 -44.10 23.67 16.56
N ALA A 11 -43.46 23.03 17.53
CA ALA A 11 -42.02 23.12 17.74
C ALA A 11 -41.30 22.11 16.84
N ILE A 12 -40.44 22.65 15.98
CA ILE A 12 -39.09 22.18 15.60
C ILE A 12 -38.91 20.66 15.44
N GLY A 13 -38.84 20.23 14.18
CA GLY A 13 -38.18 18.98 13.78
C GLY A 13 -37.20 19.28 12.66
N ALA A 14 -36.15 20.07 12.93
CA ALA A 14 -35.01 20.15 12.03
C ALA A 14 -34.32 18.78 12.05
N LEU A 15 -34.71 17.92 11.10
CA LEU A 15 -34.06 16.65 10.85
C LEU A 15 -32.62 16.98 10.41
N ALA A 16 -31.69 16.95 11.37
CA ALA A 16 -30.28 16.97 11.08
C ALA A 16 -29.97 15.68 10.31
N VAL A 17 -30.07 15.77 8.99
CA VAL A 17 -29.43 14.83 8.07
C VAL A 17 -27.94 15.06 8.26
N LEU A 18 -27.39 14.47 9.32
CA LEU A 18 -25.99 14.07 9.34
C LEU A 18 -25.87 13.01 8.25
N SER A 19 -25.82 13.47 7.01
CA SER A 19 -25.22 12.74 5.91
C SER A 19 -23.81 12.44 6.36
N GLY A 20 -23.62 11.25 6.94
CA GLY A 20 -22.31 10.65 7.09
C GLY A 20 -21.72 10.62 5.70
N ALA A 21 -20.91 11.63 5.37
CA ALA A 21 -20.08 11.59 4.19
C ALA A 21 -19.35 10.24 4.23
N PRO A 22 -19.37 9.46 3.15
CA PRO A 22 -18.59 8.23 3.11
C PRO A 22 -17.17 8.62 3.53
N GLN A 23 -16.72 8.08 4.67
CA GLN A 23 -15.34 8.19 5.08
C GLN A 23 -14.57 7.50 3.97
N THR A 24 -14.01 8.27 3.04
CA THR A 24 -13.16 7.75 1.99
C THR A 24 -11.91 7.21 2.68
N GLU A 25 -11.93 5.90 2.89
CA GLU A 25 -10.92 5.16 3.63
C GLU A 25 -9.62 5.21 2.81
N ALA A 26 -8.63 5.93 3.33
CA ALA A 26 -7.35 6.15 2.67
C ALA A 26 -6.45 4.92 2.84
N HIS A 27 -6.57 4.02 1.88
CA HIS A 27 -5.91 2.72 1.87
C HIS A 27 -4.92 2.63 0.74
N SER A 28 -3.63 2.83 1.00
CA SER A 28 -2.62 2.63 -0.02
C SER A 28 -1.91 1.30 0.16
N TRP A 29 -1.37 0.78 -0.94
CA TRP A 29 -0.66 -0.48 -1.03
C TRP A 29 0.41 -0.39 -2.12
N ALA A 30 1.40 -1.28 -2.10
CA ALA A 30 2.31 -1.42 -3.23
C ALA A 30 1.59 -2.08 -4.41
N ASP A 31 1.22 -1.29 -5.42
CA ASP A 31 0.69 -1.78 -6.70
C ASP A 31 1.78 -2.48 -7.51
N CYS A 32 3.00 -1.93 -7.48
CA CYS A 32 4.15 -2.51 -8.15
C CYS A 32 5.42 -2.41 -7.31
N ILE A 33 6.19 -3.48 -7.23
CA ILE A 33 7.49 -3.54 -6.52
C ILE A 33 8.65 -3.24 -7.46
N ASP A 34 8.49 -3.55 -8.75
CA ASP A 34 9.48 -3.26 -9.78
C ASP A 34 8.84 -2.67 -11.04
N TRP A 35 8.61 -1.37 -11.00
CA TRP A 35 8.12 -0.55 -12.11
C TRP A 35 9.25 -0.23 -13.07
N LYS A 36 9.04 -0.50 -14.36
CA LYS A 36 9.96 -0.07 -15.42
C LYS A 36 9.31 1.03 -16.24
N PHE A 37 9.94 2.20 -16.22
CA PHE A 37 9.55 3.32 -17.08
C PHE A 37 9.71 2.95 -18.55
N LYS A 38 8.74 3.37 -19.36
CA LYS A 38 8.79 3.29 -20.81
C LYS A 38 9.87 4.21 -21.39
N ASP A 39 9.98 5.43 -20.85
CA ASP A 39 11.05 6.38 -21.15
C ASP A 39 11.71 6.83 -19.83
N PRO A 40 12.91 6.30 -19.49
CA PRO A 40 13.63 6.69 -18.29
C PRO A 40 14.02 8.17 -18.22
N LYS A 41 14.08 8.88 -19.35
CA LYS A 41 14.39 10.32 -19.39
C LYS A 41 13.17 11.18 -19.09
N LYS A 42 11.97 10.61 -19.22
CA LYS A 42 10.67 11.26 -18.93
C LYS A 42 9.83 10.32 -18.06
N PRO A 43 10.25 10.08 -16.81
CA PRO A 43 9.59 9.11 -15.94
C PRO A 43 8.15 9.53 -15.68
N SER A 44 7.23 8.57 -15.81
CA SER A 44 5.82 8.72 -15.45
C SER A 44 5.35 7.45 -14.74
N TRP A 45 4.63 7.65 -13.65
CA TRP A 45 4.07 6.57 -12.82
C TRP A 45 2.70 6.10 -13.29
N ASN A 46 2.07 6.85 -14.19
CA ASN A 46 0.77 6.47 -14.77
C ASN A 46 0.91 5.21 -15.62
N ASP A 47 -0.20 4.51 -15.90
CA ASP A 47 -0.19 3.24 -16.64
C ASP A 47 0.44 3.34 -18.04
N ASN A 48 0.37 4.50 -18.69
CA ASN A 48 1.02 4.74 -19.99
C ASN A 48 2.54 5.04 -19.88
N GLY A 49 3.03 5.31 -18.67
CA GLY A 49 4.41 5.72 -18.38
C GLY A 49 5.38 4.57 -18.21
N GLY A 50 4.89 3.33 -18.15
CA GLY A 50 5.73 2.16 -17.87
C GLY A 50 4.91 0.89 -17.69
N ARG A 51 5.50 -0.10 -17.02
CA ARG A 51 4.83 -1.36 -16.70
C ARG A 51 5.42 -1.98 -15.45
N CYS A 52 4.61 -2.78 -14.77
CA CYS A 52 5.08 -3.54 -13.63
C CYS A 52 5.70 -4.88 -14.04
N ILE A 53 6.91 -5.17 -13.53
CA ILE A 53 7.61 -6.44 -13.77
C ILE A 53 7.87 -7.24 -12.49
N GLY A 54 7.40 -6.78 -11.34
CA GLY A 54 7.53 -7.47 -10.07
C GLY A 54 6.52 -6.94 -9.06
N TYR A 55 5.84 -7.86 -8.37
CA TYR A 55 4.65 -7.55 -7.58
C TYR A 55 4.79 -7.99 -6.12
N ALA A 56 3.90 -7.45 -5.27
CA ALA A 56 3.68 -7.97 -3.93
C ALA A 56 3.18 -9.42 -3.98
N ARG A 57 3.29 -10.13 -2.85
CA ARG A 57 2.81 -11.51 -2.72
C ARG A 57 1.32 -11.58 -3.07
N ARG A 58 0.94 -12.59 -3.87
CA ARG A 58 -0.44 -12.85 -4.28
C ARG A 58 -1.15 -11.64 -4.91
N TYR A 59 -0.40 -10.75 -5.57
CA TYR A 59 -0.99 -9.59 -6.27
C TYR A 59 -1.90 -10.03 -7.41
N PRO A 60 -3.19 -9.63 -7.47
CA PRO A 60 -4.21 -10.34 -8.23
C PRO A 60 -4.30 -9.83 -9.67
N VAL A 61 -3.22 -10.01 -10.44
CA VAL A 61 -3.13 -9.52 -11.83
C VAL A 61 -4.19 -10.11 -12.75
N ALA A 62 -4.68 -11.33 -12.49
CA ALA A 62 -5.72 -11.96 -13.32
C ALA A 62 -7.09 -11.28 -13.21
N LEU A 63 -7.34 -10.50 -12.15
CA LEU A 63 -8.57 -9.73 -12.03
C LEU A 63 -8.58 -8.47 -12.91
N ASN A 64 -7.42 -8.08 -13.47
CA ASN A 64 -7.25 -6.90 -14.34
C ASN A 64 -7.94 -5.63 -13.77
N MET A 65 -7.85 -5.44 -12.46
CA MET A 65 -8.49 -4.32 -11.79
C MET A 65 -7.78 -3.01 -12.15
N PRO A 66 -8.52 -1.91 -12.38
CA PRO A 66 -7.93 -0.59 -12.56
C PRO A 66 -7.01 -0.22 -11.39
N PHE A 67 -5.97 0.56 -11.68
CA PHE A 67 -5.07 1.09 -10.67
C PHE A 67 -5.84 1.83 -9.56
N GLY A 68 -5.47 1.63 -8.30
CA GLY A 68 -6.08 2.34 -7.17
C GLY A 68 -7.46 1.80 -6.75
N THR A 69 -7.88 0.63 -7.24
CA THR A 69 -9.21 0.04 -6.93
C THR A 69 -9.16 -1.30 -6.18
N GLN A 70 -7.98 -1.74 -5.74
CA GLN A 70 -7.79 -3.01 -5.04
C GLN A 70 -8.27 -2.96 -3.58
N ASP A 71 -8.64 -1.79 -3.07
CA ASP A 71 -9.42 -1.64 -1.84
C ASP A 71 -10.77 -2.37 -1.90
N LYS A 72 -11.39 -2.45 -3.08
CA LYS A 72 -12.65 -3.21 -3.32
C LYS A 72 -12.53 -4.71 -3.05
N ILE A 73 -11.30 -5.24 -3.00
CA ILE A 73 -11.00 -6.63 -2.66
C ILE A 73 -10.17 -6.72 -1.37
N PHE A 74 -10.26 -5.71 -0.51
CA PHE A 74 -9.58 -5.62 0.78
C PHE A 74 -8.06 -5.76 0.70
N ARG A 75 -7.46 -5.31 -0.42
CA ARG A 75 -6.00 -5.34 -0.60
C ARG A 75 -5.33 -4.11 0.00
N TYR A 76 -5.63 -3.87 1.26
CA TYR A 76 -4.96 -2.91 2.12
C TYR A 76 -4.78 -3.57 3.48
N PHE A 77 -3.58 -3.45 4.01
CA PHE A 77 -3.27 -4.05 5.31
C PHE A 77 -2.83 -2.96 6.26
N GLN A 78 -3.75 -2.58 7.15
CA GLN A 78 -3.46 -1.71 8.27
C GLN A 78 -2.78 -2.52 9.38
N GLN A 79 -1.60 -2.08 9.80
CA GLN A 79 -0.83 -2.69 10.87
C GLN A 79 -1.20 -2.07 12.22
N ASP A 80 -0.92 -2.80 13.30
CA ASP A 80 -0.85 -2.20 14.63
C ASP A 80 0.15 -1.03 14.65
N ALA A 81 -0.20 0.02 15.39
CA ALA A 81 0.63 1.19 15.56
C ALA A 81 1.96 0.88 16.28
N ASP A 82 1.94 -0.09 17.20
CA ASP A 82 3.12 -0.52 17.95
C ASP A 82 3.91 -1.59 17.15
N PRO A 83 5.11 -1.28 16.66
CA PRO A 83 5.91 -2.22 15.87
C PRO A 83 6.37 -3.46 16.65
N ARG A 84 6.26 -3.48 17.99
CA ARG A 84 6.57 -4.66 18.81
C ARG A 84 5.57 -5.79 18.63
N VAL A 85 4.32 -5.46 18.31
CA VAL A 85 3.22 -6.42 18.14
C VAL A 85 2.71 -6.47 16.71
N ALA A 86 2.97 -5.44 15.92
CA ALA A 86 2.59 -5.39 14.51
C ALA A 86 3.18 -6.57 13.73
N ILE A 87 2.31 -7.35 13.06
CA ILE A 87 2.77 -8.30 12.06
C ILE A 87 3.23 -7.55 10.81
N PRO A 88 4.32 -7.98 10.16
CA PRO A 88 4.90 -7.23 9.04
C PRO A 88 4.08 -7.32 7.76
N CYS A 89 3.53 -8.50 7.50
CA CYS A 89 2.83 -8.84 6.28
C CYS A 89 1.42 -9.28 6.62
N SER A 90 0.46 -8.90 5.80
CA SER A 90 -0.93 -9.27 6.00
C SER A 90 -1.08 -10.78 6.10
N ASN A 91 -1.76 -11.24 7.15
CA ASN A 91 -2.26 -12.61 7.27
C ASN A 91 -3.77 -12.71 7.01
N ARG A 92 -4.40 -11.62 6.55
CA ARG A 92 -5.83 -11.56 6.27
C ARG A 92 -6.19 -12.45 5.08
N GLY A 93 -7.30 -13.17 5.16
CA GLY A 93 -7.84 -14.00 4.06
C GLY A 93 -9.24 -13.61 3.63
N ASP A 94 -9.70 -12.42 4.04
CA ASP A 94 -11.02 -11.85 3.76
C ASP A 94 -11.13 -11.21 2.37
N GLY A 95 -9.99 -10.96 1.70
CA GLY A 95 -9.90 -10.41 0.36
C GLY A 95 -9.11 -11.28 -0.61
N TYR A 96 -9.43 -11.20 -1.91
CA TYR A 96 -8.68 -11.95 -2.91
C TYR A 96 -7.23 -11.44 -2.99
N GLY A 97 -6.28 -12.29 -2.61
CA GLY A 97 -4.87 -11.92 -2.56
C GLY A 97 -4.48 -11.01 -1.39
N SER A 98 -5.38 -10.77 -0.42
CA SER A 98 -5.08 -9.95 0.78
C SER A 98 -4.07 -10.63 1.72
N ASN A 99 -3.90 -11.94 1.62
CA ASN A 99 -2.91 -12.69 2.40
C ASN A 99 -1.52 -12.54 1.78
N GLU A 100 -0.61 -11.91 2.49
CA GLU A 100 0.77 -11.65 2.07
C GLU A 100 1.80 -12.39 2.95
N THR A 101 1.37 -13.41 3.71
CA THR A 101 2.30 -14.31 4.41
C THR A 101 3.18 -15.05 3.41
N ARG A 102 4.42 -15.36 3.80
CA ARG A 102 5.33 -16.16 2.98
C ARG A 102 4.70 -17.50 2.59
N ALA A 103 4.63 -17.78 1.29
CA ALA A 103 4.17 -19.07 0.79
C ALA A 103 5.28 -20.14 0.85
N ASP A 104 4.87 -21.41 0.85
CA ASP A 104 5.77 -22.56 0.77
C ASP A 104 5.35 -23.56 -0.34
N PRO A 105 6.13 -23.69 -1.43
CA PRO A 105 7.30 -22.88 -1.77
C PRO A 105 6.93 -21.42 -2.08
N VAL A 106 7.92 -20.52 -2.05
CA VAL A 106 7.75 -19.07 -2.35
C VAL A 106 7.02 -18.85 -3.67
N SER A 107 7.27 -19.71 -4.67
CA SER A 107 6.62 -19.62 -5.99
C SER A 107 5.09 -19.69 -5.93
N LYS A 108 4.48 -20.28 -4.91
CA LYS A 108 3.00 -20.32 -4.78
C LYS A 108 2.37 -18.94 -4.54
N ALA A 109 3.14 -17.94 -4.13
CA ALA A 109 2.64 -16.56 -4.02
C ALA A 109 2.65 -15.80 -5.36
N TYR A 110 3.12 -16.42 -6.45
CA TYR A 110 3.43 -15.73 -7.70
C TYR A 110 3.02 -16.55 -8.94
N GLY A 111 2.74 -15.88 -10.04
CA GLY A 111 2.35 -16.51 -11.30
C GLY A 111 0.91 -17.03 -11.32
N GLY A 112 0.48 -17.55 -12.47
CA GLY A 112 -0.92 -17.94 -12.69
C GLY A 112 -1.85 -16.73 -12.52
N ASN A 113 -2.68 -16.78 -11.47
CA ASN A 113 -3.58 -15.67 -11.13
C ASN A 113 -2.87 -14.47 -10.48
N PHE A 114 -1.63 -14.68 -10.04
CA PHE A 114 -0.85 -13.68 -9.31
C PHE A 114 0.29 -13.09 -10.15
N GLY A 115 0.68 -11.87 -9.78
CA GLY A 115 1.83 -11.20 -10.35
C GLY A 115 3.11 -12.02 -10.22
N ARG A 116 4.12 -11.71 -11.03
CA ARG A 116 5.44 -12.36 -10.93
C ARG A 116 6.27 -11.78 -9.78
N MET A 117 7.17 -12.60 -9.24
CA MET A 117 8.16 -12.17 -8.26
C MET A 117 9.24 -11.28 -8.91
N THR A 118 9.66 -10.23 -8.21
CA THR A 118 10.79 -9.38 -8.65
C THR A 118 12.08 -10.18 -8.70
N THR A 119 12.87 -10.00 -9.76
CA THR A 119 14.21 -10.56 -9.90
C THR A 119 15.19 -9.45 -10.28
N THR A 120 16.29 -9.34 -9.55
CA THR A 120 17.22 -8.19 -9.64
C THR A 120 18.64 -8.59 -9.24
N THR A 121 19.62 -7.71 -9.37
CA THR A 121 20.99 -7.85 -8.85
C THR A 121 21.32 -6.73 -7.86
N VAL A 122 22.45 -6.84 -7.16
CA VAL A 122 22.92 -5.77 -6.27
C VAL A 122 23.26 -4.52 -7.10
N GLY A 123 22.84 -3.34 -6.63
CA GLY A 123 23.09 -2.07 -7.31
C GLY A 123 22.10 -1.72 -8.43
N ASP A 124 21.21 -2.64 -8.80
CA ASP A 124 20.06 -2.32 -9.64
C ASP A 124 19.19 -1.25 -9.00
N THR A 125 18.49 -0.49 -9.84
CA THR A 125 17.43 0.41 -9.40
C THR A 125 16.09 -0.33 -9.44
N LEU A 126 15.45 -0.47 -8.28
CA LEU A 126 14.06 -0.88 -8.17
C LEU A 126 13.18 0.35 -7.94
N CYS A 127 12.05 0.39 -8.63
CA CYS A 127 11.09 1.48 -8.55
C CYS A 127 9.76 0.92 -8.06
N VAL A 128 9.24 1.45 -6.96
CA VAL A 128 8.00 1.01 -6.34
C VAL A 128 6.91 2.01 -6.72
N ARG A 129 5.73 1.51 -7.11
CA ARG A 129 4.55 2.31 -7.48
C ARG A 129 3.40 1.97 -6.53
N TRP A 130 2.63 2.99 -6.13
CA TRP A 130 1.46 2.86 -5.27
C TRP A 130 0.43 3.95 -5.59
N PRO A 131 -0.87 3.75 -5.32
CA PRO A 131 -1.86 4.80 -5.44
C PRO A 131 -1.70 5.80 -4.29
N ALA A 132 -1.85 7.09 -4.55
CA ALA A 132 -1.64 8.12 -3.52
C ALA A 132 -2.61 7.91 -2.35
N LYS A 133 -3.91 7.69 -2.62
CA LYS A 133 -4.95 7.40 -1.62
C LYS A 133 -4.87 8.33 -0.41
N ASN A 134 -4.45 9.57 -0.65
CA ASN A 134 -4.07 10.50 0.40
C ASN A 134 -5.27 11.38 0.75
N HIS A 135 -6.11 10.90 1.66
CA HIS A 135 -7.16 11.70 2.30
C HIS A 135 -6.69 12.29 3.63
N ALA A 136 -5.39 12.19 3.97
CA ALA A 136 -4.87 12.72 5.22
C ALA A 136 -5.03 14.23 5.30
N PHE A 137 -5.27 14.73 6.49
CA PHE A 137 -5.39 16.16 6.72
C PHE A 137 -4.04 16.86 6.47
N PRO A 138 -4.02 18.07 5.85
CA PRO A 138 -2.78 18.77 5.49
C PRO A 138 -1.76 18.92 6.63
N GLN A 139 -2.22 19.11 7.87
CA GLN A 139 -1.32 19.22 9.03
C GLN A 139 -0.52 17.94 9.34
N TYR A 140 -0.96 16.79 8.81
CA TYR A 140 -0.28 15.52 8.97
C TYR A 140 0.69 15.19 7.83
N LEU A 141 0.86 16.07 6.83
CA LEU A 141 1.70 15.81 5.65
C LEU A 141 3.20 16.08 5.83
N ILE A 142 3.63 16.58 7.00
CA ILE A 142 5.04 16.87 7.28
C ILE A 142 5.78 15.56 7.61
N ASP A 143 6.94 15.33 6.98
CA ASP A 143 7.86 14.19 7.20
C ASP A 143 7.33 12.78 6.89
N ARG A 144 6.42 12.64 5.92
CA ARG A 144 5.90 11.32 5.53
C ARG A 144 6.63 10.75 4.32
N PHE A 145 7.29 9.62 4.55
CA PHE A 145 7.95 8.82 3.53
C PHE A 145 7.33 7.44 3.48
N VAL A 146 7.37 6.80 2.31
CA VAL A 146 7.25 5.36 2.23
C VAL A 146 8.59 4.76 2.68
N GLN A 147 8.55 3.88 3.68
CA GLN A 147 9.68 3.08 4.10
C GLN A 147 9.78 1.83 3.24
N ILE A 148 10.96 1.59 2.67
CA ILE A 148 11.31 0.31 2.06
C ILE A 148 12.19 -0.45 3.04
N ASN A 149 11.66 -1.52 3.60
CA ASN A 149 12.38 -2.39 4.53
C ASN A 149 12.76 -3.68 3.81
N LEU A 150 14.02 -4.11 3.94
CA LEU A 150 14.51 -5.33 3.29
C LEU A 150 15.15 -6.24 4.34
N SER A 151 14.53 -7.39 4.56
CA SER A 151 15.03 -8.40 5.50
C SER A 151 16.51 -8.73 5.23
N PRO A 152 17.35 -8.82 6.27
CA PRO A 152 18.71 -9.32 6.12
C PRO A 152 18.75 -10.84 5.96
N VAL A 153 17.64 -11.54 6.24
CA VAL A 153 17.58 -13.00 6.27
C VAL A 153 17.35 -13.54 4.86
N ARG A 154 18.34 -14.24 4.34
CA ARG A 154 18.31 -14.90 3.03
C ARG A 154 17.49 -16.19 3.10
N ASN A 155 16.53 -16.35 2.18
CA ASN A 155 15.68 -17.54 2.02
C ASN A 155 14.91 -17.94 3.30
N GLY A 156 14.81 -17.05 4.29
CA GLY A 156 14.19 -17.34 5.58
C GLY A 156 12.71 -17.02 5.63
N LYS A 157 12.10 -17.28 6.78
CA LYS A 157 10.72 -16.88 7.09
C LYS A 157 10.62 -15.35 7.22
N ASP A 158 9.39 -14.84 7.30
CA ASP A 158 9.16 -13.43 7.60
C ASP A 158 9.68 -13.13 9.02
N ILE A 159 10.49 -12.08 9.13
CA ILE A 159 11.03 -11.58 10.41
C ILE A 159 10.04 -10.60 11.04
N THR A 160 10.24 -10.23 12.31
CA THR A 160 9.33 -9.29 12.99
C THR A 160 9.36 -7.89 12.37
N GLN A 161 8.31 -7.09 12.62
CA GLN A 161 8.26 -5.70 12.16
C GLN A 161 9.44 -4.87 12.72
N LEU A 162 9.82 -5.06 13.99
CA LEU A 162 10.98 -4.40 14.57
C LEU A 162 12.29 -4.71 13.83
N GLU A 163 12.50 -5.98 13.45
CA GLU A 163 13.69 -6.36 12.71
C GLU A 163 13.70 -5.79 11.29
N LEU A 164 12.53 -5.69 10.64
CA LEU A 164 12.41 -5.01 9.34
C LEU A 164 12.74 -3.52 9.45
N LEU A 165 12.25 -2.82 10.48
CA LEU A 165 12.52 -1.39 10.67
C LEU A 165 14.00 -1.08 10.92
N LYS A 166 14.74 -2.00 11.54
CA LYS A 166 16.21 -1.90 11.65
C LYS A 166 16.92 -2.04 10.29
N ASN A 167 16.22 -2.53 9.28
CA ASN A 167 16.71 -2.75 7.92
C ASN A 167 15.92 -1.93 6.88
N THR A 168 15.52 -0.70 7.24
CA THR A 168 15.05 0.28 6.25
C THR A 168 16.18 0.65 5.30
N VAL A 169 16.02 0.34 4.01
CA VAL A 169 17.03 0.56 2.96
C VAL A 169 16.74 1.79 2.10
N ALA A 170 15.50 2.29 2.15
CA ALA A 170 15.14 3.55 1.51
C ALA A 170 13.95 4.21 2.21
N LYS A 171 13.90 5.55 2.09
CA LYS A 171 12.73 6.38 2.39
C LYS A 171 12.36 7.08 1.09
N LEU A 172 11.22 6.71 0.52
CA LEU A 172 10.73 7.26 -0.73
C LEU A 172 9.79 8.42 -0.43
N ASP A 173 10.04 9.54 -1.09
CA ASP A 173 9.28 10.77 -0.92
C ASP A 173 7.82 10.59 -1.37
N PHE A 174 6.90 11.05 -0.53
CA PHE A 174 5.46 11.05 -0.78
C PHE A 174 4.92 12.45 -1.10
N THR A 175 5.71 13.52 -0.88
CA THR A 175 5.26 14.91 -1.05
C THR A 175 4.91 15.25 -2.49
N LYS A 176 5.49 14.57 -3.49
CA LYS A 176 5.13 14.76 -4.91
C LYS A 176 3.75 14.19 -5.26
N CYS A 177 3.11 13.50 -4.32
CA CYS A 177 1.75 12.97 -4.40
C CYS A 177 0.72 13.82 -3.65
N MET A 178 0.98 15.11 -3.53
CA MET A 178 0.13 16.08 -2.84
C MET A 178 -1.33 16.14 -3.32
N PRO A 179 -2.24 16.61 -2.43
CA PRO A 179 -3.70 16.57 -2.61
C PRO A 179 -4.19 17.39 -3.81
N GLY A 180 -5.31 16.95 -4.38
CA GLY A 180 -6.01 17.50 -5.55
C GLY A 180 -7.20 16.60 -5.90
N ALA A 181 -7.93 16.91 -6.98
CA ALA A 181 -8.98 16.02 -7.48
C ALA A 181 -8.40 14.62 -7.83
N ASP A 182 -9.20 13.56 -7.64
CA ASP A 182 -8.89 12.17 -7.97
C ASP A 182 -7.64 11.57 -7.28
N ILE A 183 -7.38 11.96 -6.03
CA ILE A 183 -6.23 11.48 -5.25
C ILE A 183 -6.21 9.96 -5.05
N ASP A 184 -7.36 9.29 -5.12
CA ASP A 184 -7.49 7.83 -5.08
C ASP A 184 -6.72 7.13 -6.20
N LEU A 185 -6.73 7.72 -7.41
CA LEU A 185 -6.20 7.11 -8.62
C LEU A 185 -4.86 7.71 -9.06
N LYS A 186 -4.38 8.73 -8.34
CA LYS A 186 -3.10 9.38 -8.64
C LYS A 186 -1.95 8.42 -8.37
N ALA A 187 -1.14 8.15 -9.39
CA ALA A 187 0.00 7.26 -9.26
C ALA A 187 1.18 7.94 -8.57
N CYS A 188 1.69 7.30 -7.53
CA CYS A 188 2.91 7.65 -6.83
C CYS A 188 4.00 6.64 -7.12
N GLY A 189 5.24 7.07 -6.92
CA GLY A 189 6.33 6.12 -6.86
C GLY A 189 7.63 6.73 -6.40
N GLY A 190 8.58 5.84 -6.13
CA GLY A 190 9.95 6.19 -5.82
C GLY A 190 10.88 5.03 -6.15
N CYS A 191 12.15 5.35 -6.37
CA CYS A 191 13.16 4.36 -6.72
C CYS A 191 14.27 4.32 -5.69
N PHE A 192 14.86 3.14 -5.52
CA PHE A 192 16.01 2.94 -4.64
C PHE A 192 16.97 1.93 -5.25
N LYS A 193 18.21 1.94 -4.75
CA LYS A 193 19.24 0.99 -5.14
C LYS A 193 19.16 -0.27 -4.28
N VAL A 194 19.19 -1.44 -4.91
CA VAL A 194 19.26 -2.72 -4.19
C VAL A 194 20.57 -2.77 -3.41
N PRO A 195 20.54 -2.84 -2.07
CA PRO A 195 21.75 -2.81 -1.26
C PRO A 195 22.55 -4.11 -1.43
N ARG A 196 23.80 -4.09 -0.97
CA ARG A 196 24.65 -5.28 -0.97
C ARG A 196 24.01 -6.41 -0.15
N ARG A 197 23.77 -7.53 -0.83
CA ARG A 197 23.24 -8.79 -0.28
C ARG A 197 23.84 -9.97 -1.04
N ALA A 198 23.94 -11.12 -0.39
CA ALA A 198 24.28 -12.36 -1.09
C ALA A 198 23.12 -12.77 -2.03
N PRO A 199 23.38 -13.48 -3.13
CA PRO A 199 22.31 -14.02 -3.97
C PRO A 199 21.34 -14.88 -3.17
N GLY A 200 20.04 -14.70 -3.38
CA GLY A 200 18.97 -15.36 -2.63
C GLY A 200 17.64 -14.62 -2.70
N THR A 201 16.62 -15.17 -2.05
CA THR A 201 15.31 -14.52 -1.93
C THR A 201 15.19 -13.81 -0.59
N TYR A 202 14.70 -12.58 -0.59
CA TYR A 202 14.55 -11.74 0.60
C TYR A 202 13.14 -11.15 0.68
N LEU A 203 12.64 -10.98 1.90
CA LEU A 203 11.42 -10.21 2.15
C LEU A 203 11.71 -8.72 1.99
N LEU A 204 10.96 -8.06 1.11
CA LEU A 204 10.84 -6.62 0.99
C LEU A 204 9.45 -6.19 1.49
N GLN A 205 9.41 -5.15 2.31
CA GLN A 205 8.19 -4.52 2.76
C GLN A 205 8.16 -3.07 2.30
N TRP A 206 7.06 -2.71 1.63
CA TRP A 206 6.61 -1.33 1.47
C TRP A 206 5.78 -0.99 2.69
N ARG A 207 6.10 0.11 3.40
CA ARG A 207 5.39 0.52 4.61
C ARG A 207 5.18 2.03 4.60
N TRP A 208 3.96 2.45 4.90
CA TRP A 208 3.54 3.85 4.85
C TRP A 208 2.69 4.20 6.05
N MET A 209 2.74 5.45 6.48
CA MET A 209 1.90 5.98 7.55
C MET A 209 0.99 7.06 6.95
N LEU A 210 -0.31 6.82 6.91
CA LEU A 210 -1.29 7.81 6.41
C LEU A 210 -1.46 8.95 7.43
N ASP A 211 -2.02 8.61 8.58
CA ASP A 211 -2.23 9.49 9.75
C ASP A 211 -1.39 9.01 10.93
N GLN A 212 -1.29 9.79 11.99
CA GLN A 212 -0.46 9.40 13.14
C GLN A 212 -0.93 8.05 13.71
N GLY A 213 -0.02 7.06 13.70
CA GLY A 213 -0.31 5.70 14.19
C GLY A 213 -1.03 4.79 13.17
N GLN A 214 -1.50 5.31 12.03
CA GLN A 214 -2.14 4.50 10.99
C GLN A 214 -1.12 4.03 9.96
N TRP A 215 -0.61 2.83 10.16
CA TRP A 215 0.39 2.23 9.29
C TRP A 215 -0.24 1.24 8.32
N TYR A 216 0.21 1.27 7.08
CA TYR A 216 -0.16 0.31 6.04
C TYR A 216 1.09 -0.37 5.51
N SER A 217 0.98 -1.64 5.13
CA SER A 217 2.09 -2.35 4.50
C SER A 217 1.68 -3.25 3.34
N SER A 218 2.66 -3.52 2.47
CA SER A 218 2.59 -4.58 1.48
C SER A 218 3.92 -5.32 1.44
N CYS A 219 3.87 -6.65 1.35
CA CYS A 219 5.03 -7.52 1.37
C CYS A 219 5.28 -8.22 0.03
N ALA A 220 6.56 -8.33 -0.32
CA ALA A 220 7.03 -8.99 -1.52
C ALA A 220 8.27 -9.83 -1.20
N ASP A 221 8.45 -10.92 -1.92
CA ASP A 221 9.73 -11.59 -2.06
C ASP A 221 10.46 -11.00 -3.26
N ILE A 222 11.74 -10.66 -3.10
CA ILE A 222 12.62 -10.28 -4.21
C ILE A 222 13.75 -11.29 -4.33
N LYS A 223 14.04 -11.72 -5.57
CA LYS A 223 15.16 -12.62 -5.87
C LYS A 223 16.36 -11.79 -6.31
N ILE A 224 17.39 -11.75 -5.47
CA ILE A 224 18.69 -11.17 -5.79
C ILE A 224 19.55 -12.26 -6.43
N LYS A 225 20.03 -12.01 -7.65
CA LYS A 225 20.94 -12.87 -8.40
C LYS A 225 22.40 -12.42 -8.21
N LYS A 226 23.32 -13.24 -8.71
CA LYS A 226 24.74 -12.88 -8.82
C LYS A 226 24.90 -11.68 -9.75
#